data_AF-W7KX47-F1
#
_entry.id   AF-W7KX47-F1
#
_cell.length_a   1.000
_cell.length_b   1.000
_cell.length_c   1.000
_cell.angle_alpha   90.00
_cell.angle_beta   90.00
_cell.angle_gamma   90.00
#
_symmetry.space_group_name_H-M   'P 1'
#
loop_
_entity.id
_entity.type
_entity.pdbx_description
1 polymer ?
#
loop_
_entity_poly.entity_id
_entity_poly.type
_entity_poly.pdbx_seq_one_letter_code
_entity_poly.pdbx_strand_id
1 'polypeptide(L)'
;MSRVEYAFKELVSHLPIILPVIIISVVAFLLELVLLRFFPSPLTKAMVYLIEGIAFSLEAGMAFSGYMISPRLSDEISDVNSRLGSVIALGVVLGVFLLVFSFLPLSLLFDALSMSFLFLSYPFVYRSRLRGVGEALDWLSNSLQKDPLSFLVVYIASVLSFFPVVDILAIPYAVILSYVLYREV
;
A
#
# COMPACT_ATOMS: atom_id res chain seq x y z
N MET A 1 -17.44 -15.85 10.11
CA MET A 1 -17.15 -15.11 8.87
C MET A 1 -15.63 -15.04 8.76
N SER A 2 -15.03 -15.40 7.62
CA SER A 2 -13.57 -15.27 7.48
C SER A 2 -13.18 -13.79 7.42
N ARG A 3 -11.96 -13.42 7.86
CA ARG A 3 -11.49 -12.03 7.80
C ARG A 3 -11.47 -11.48 6.39
N VAL A 4 -11.15 -12.33 5.43
CA VAL A 4 -11.23 -12.11 3.98
C VAL A 4 -12.65 -11.70 3.57
N GLU A 5 -13.67 -12.46 3.98
CA GLU A 5 -15.07 -12.15 3.67
C GLU A 5 -15.52 -10.84 4.34
N TYR A 6 -15.04 -10.57 5.55
CA TYR A 6 -15.32 -9.32 6.26
C TYR A 6 -14.72 -8.12 5.54
N ALA A 7 -13.43 -8.20 5.18
CA ALA A 7 -12.75 -7.14 4.44
C ALA A 7 -13.43 -6.85 3.09
N PHE A 8 -13.93 -7.88 2.41
CA PHE A 8 -14.68 -7.69 1.16
C PHE A 8 -16.01 -6.97 1.39
N LYS A 9 -16.78 -7.33 2.43
CA LYS A 9 -18.03 -6.61 2.76
C LYS A 9 -17.77 -5.16 3.14
N GLU A 10 -16.71 -4.90 3.89
CA GLU A 10 -16.29 -3.55 4.27
C GLU A 10 -15.86 -2.71 3.05
N LEU A 11 -15.18 -3.31 2.07
CA LEU A 11 -14.85 -2.61 0.82
C LEU A 11 -16.11 -2.20 0.05
N VAL A 12 -17.08 -3.11 -0.06
CA VAL A 12 -18.34 -2.82 -0.76
C VAL A 12 -19.13 -1.71 -0.05
N SER A 13 -19.12 -1.68 1.29
CA SER A 13 -19.78 -0.61 2.06
C SER A 13 -19.04 0.73 2.01
N HIS A 14 -17.73 0.72 1.74
CA HIS A 14 -16.89 1.92 1.64
C HIS A 14 -16.31 2.12 0.24
N LEU A 15 -17.12 1.86 -0.79
CA LEU A 15 -16.70 1.99 -2.19
C LEU A 15 -16.10 3.37 -2.56
N PRO A 16 -16.47 4.52 -1.96
CA PRO A 16 -15.85 5.80 -2.31
C PRO A 16 -14.34 5.90 -2.00
N ILE A 17 -13.79 5.00 -1.17
CA ILE A 17 -12.34 4.92 -0.86
C ILE A 17 -11.49 4.65 -2.12
N ILE A 18 -12.08 4.11 -3.18
CA ILE A 18 -11.38 3.89 -4.45
C ILE A 18 -11.02 5.20 -5.17
N LEU A 19 -11.73 6.30 -4.89
CA LEU A 19 -11.59 7.57 -5.61
C LEU A 19 -10.17 8.16 -5.50
N PRO A 20 -9.57 8.32 -4.30
CA PRO A 20 -8.20 8.79 -4.20
C PRO A 20 -7.19 7.87 -4.88
N VAL A 21 -7.41 6.55 -4.84
CA VAL A 21 -6.54 5.57 -5.51
C VAL A 21 -6.55 5.83 -7.01
N ILE A 22 -7.74 5.96 -7.63
CA ILE A 22 -7.86 6.30 -9.06
C ILE A 22 -7.11 7.59 -9.41
N ILE A 23 -7.27 8.64 -8.60
CA ILE A 23 -6.63 9.93 -8.86
C ILE A 23 -5.11 9.79 -8.83
N ILE A 24 -4.57 9.11 -7.82
CA ILE A 24 -3.12 8.95 -7.66
C ILE A 24 -2.55 8.04 -8.74
N SER A 25 -3.18 6.89 -9.03
CA SER A 25 -2.75 5.96 -10.09
C SER A 25 -2.67 6.67 -11.45
N VAL A 26 -3.67 7.48 -11.80
CA VAL A 26 -3.68 8.25 -13.06
C VAL A 26 -2.54 9.28 -13.10
N VAL A 27 -2.34 10.03 -12.01
CA VAL A 27 -1.28 11.03 -11.94
C VAL A 27 0.11 10.38 -12.02
N ALA A 28 0.32 9.28 -11.30
CA ALA A 28 1.56 8.53 -11.28
C ALA A 28 1.89 7.96 -12.66
N PHE A 29 0.91 7.33 -13.31
CA PHE A 29 1.06 6.78 -14.66
C PHE A 29 1.40 7.87 -15.70
N LEU A 30 0.73 9.02 -15.64
CA LEU A 30 1.04 10.14 -16.53
C LEU A 30 2.45 10.69 -16.30
N LEU A 31 2.87 10.78 -15.03
CA LEU A 31 4.21 11.24 -14.67
C LEU A 31 5.29 10.26 -15.17
N GLU A 32 5.08 8.97 -14.98
CA GLU A 32 5.95 7.90 -15.49
C GLU A 32 6.10 8.01 -17.01
N LEU A 33 4.99 8.09 -17.74
CA LEU A 33 4.98 8.22 -19.20
C LEU A 33 5.81 9.43 -19.67
N VAL A 34 5.64 10.58 -19.02
CA VAL A 34 6.41 11.79 -19.36
C VAL A 34 7.90 11.58 -19.08
N LEU A 35 8.26 11.05 -17.92
CA LEU A 35 9.66 10.86 -17.53
C LEU A 35 10.38 9.88 -18.46
N LEU A 36 9.78 8.71 -18.70
CA LEU A 36 10.38 7.67 -19.55
C LEU A 36 10.44 8.10 -21.01
N ARG A 37 9.47 8.86 -21.50
CA ARG A 37 9.42 9.30 -22.90
C ARG A 37 10.42 10.41 -23.21
N PHE A 38 10.50 11.42 -22.34
CA PHE A 38 11.25 12.64 -22.63
C PHE A 38 12.66 12.64 -22.03
N PHE A 39 12.92 11.84 -20.99
CA PHE A 39 14.20 11.80 -20.31
C PHE A 39 14.72 10.36 -20.12
N PRO A 40 14.89 9.56 -21.19
CA PRO A 40 15.31 8.16 -21.05
C PRO A 40 16.76 8.09 -20.54
N SER A 41 16.93 7.76 -19.24
CA SER A 41 18.23 7.53 -18.63
C SER A 41 18.13 6.52 -17.48
N PRO A 42 19.23 5.84 -17.11
CA PRO A 42 19.25 4.95 -15.95
C PRO A 42 18.85 5.66 -14.64
N LEU A 43 19.25 6.93 -14.49
CA LEU A 43 18.86 7.77 -13.35
C LEU A 43 17.33 8.01 -13.34
N THR A 44 16.76 8.29 -14.50
CA THR A 44 15.30 8.47 -14.64
C THR A 44 14.55 7.20 -14.28
N LYS A 45 15.06 6.03 -14.68
CA LYS A 45 14.47 4.74 -14.28
C LYS A 45 14.48 4.55 -12.76
N ALA A 46 15.58 4.89 -12.10
CA ALA A 46 15.63 4.85 -10.64
C ALA A 46 14.66 5.83 -9.98
N MET A 47 14.50 7.04 -10.54
CA MET A 47 13.51 8.01 -10.07
C MET A 47 12.07 7.52 -10.26
N VAL A 48 11.78 6.82 -11.36
CA VAL A 48 10.45 6.22 -11.60
C VAL A 48 10.08 5.24 -10.49
N TYR A 49 10.97 4.32 -10.10
CA TYR A 49 10.69 3.40 -9.00
C TYR A 49 10.47 4.11 -7.65
N LEU A 50 11.19 5.21 -7.39
CA LEU A 50 10.96 6.03 -6.19
C LEU A 50 9.60 6.72 -6.23
N ILE A 51 9.20 7.24 -7.39
CA ILE A 51 7.90 7.88 -7.61
C ILE A 51 6.77 6.85 -7.44
N GLU A 52 6.91 5.66 -8.05
CA GLU A 52 5.95 4.56 -7.90
C GLU A 52 5.80 4.14 -6.44
N GLY A 53 6.91 3.96 -5.71
CA GLY A 53 6.86 3.63 -4.29
C GLY A 53 6.12 4.70 -3.47
N ILE A 54 6.36 5.98 -3.75
CA ILE A 54 5.65 7.09 -3.10
C ILE A 54 4.17 7.12 -3.50
N ALA A 55 3.84 6.88 -4.77
CA ALA A 55 2.46 6.82 -5.25
C ALA A 55 1.66 5.69 -4.57
N PHE A 56 2.19 4.47 -4.57
CA PHE A 56 1.60 3.33 -3.88
C PHE A 56 1.40 3.58 -2.38
N SER A 57 2.37 4.25 -1.74
CA SER A 57 2.26 4.64 -0.35
C SER A 57 1.15 5.67 -0.14
N LEU A 58 1.06 6.69 -0.99
CA LEU A 58 -0.03 7.68 -0.94
C LEU A 58 -1.40 7.03 -1.16
N GLU A 59 -1.53 6.12 -2.12
CA GLU A 59 -2.76 5.36 -2.38
C GLU A 59 -3.18 4.56 -1.15
N ALA A 60 -2.24 3.83 -0.54
CA ALA A 60 -2.49 3.09 0.68
C ALA A 60 -2.88 4.02 1.85
N GLY A 61 -2.18 5.13 2.03
CA GLY A 61 -2.46 6.11 3.08
C GLY A 61 -3.84 6.76 2.94
N MET A 62 -4.19 7.18 1.73
CA MET A 62 -5.52 7.74 1.43
C MET A 62 -6.60 6.69 1.65
N ALA A 63 -6.38 5.46 1.19
CA ALA A 63 -7.33 4.36 1.41
C ALA A 63 -7.53 4.04 2.89
N PHE A 64 -6.44 4.05 3.68
CA PHE A 64 -6.48 3.87 5.12
C PHE A 64 -7.24 5.00 5.82
N SER A 65 -6.98 6.25 5.44
CA SER A 65 -7.71 7.40 5.99
C SER A 65 -9.21 7.33 5.65
N GLY A 66 -9.54 7.00 4.41
CA GLY A 66 -10.91 6.87 3.95
C GLY A 66 -11.69 5.81 4.73
N TYR A 67 -11.02 4.70 5.04
CA TYR A 67 -11.59 3.62 5.84
C TYR A 67 -11.70 3.95 7.34
N MET A 68 -10.69 4.62 7.89
CA MET A 68 -10.59 4.84 9.33
C MET A 68 -11.37 6.05 9.84
N ILE A 69 -11.55 7.07 9.00
CA ILE A 69 -12.08 8.37 9.41
C ILE A 69 -13.36 8.69 8.64
N SER A 70 -13.23 8.90 7.33
CA SER A 70 -14.30 9.42 6.48
C SER A 70 -13.89 9.21 5.02
N PRO A 71 -14.78 8.67 4.16
CA PRO A 71 -14.49 8.46 2.74
C PRO A 71 -14.63 9.75 1.92
N ARG A 72 -14.40 10.91 2.55
CA ARG A 72 -14.45 12.22 1.91
C ARG A 72 -13.02 12.64 1.59
N LEU A 73 -12.78 12.90 0.31
CA LEU A 73 -11.45 13.26 -0.21
C LEU A 73 -10.77 14.40 0.58
N SER A 74 -11.52 15.41 1.04
CA SER A 74 -10.97 16.52 1.84
C SER A 74 -10.42 16.06 3.19
N ASP A 75 -11.11 15.13 3.85
CA ASP A 75 -10.75 14.62 5.17
C ASP A 75 -9.55 13.67 5.03
N GLU A 76 -9.55 12.86 3.97
CA GLU A 76 -8.45 11.96 3.60
C GLU A 76 -7.15 12.72 3.33
N ILE A 77 -7.20 13.76 2.49
CA ILE A 77 -6.05 14.62 2.20
C ILE A 77 -5.53 15.26 3.49
N SER A 78 -6.43 15.77 4.35
CA SER A 78 -6.05 16.43 5.59
C SER A 78 -5.31 15.47 6.55
N ASP A 79 -5.85 14.26 6.75
CA ASP A 79 -5.20 13.27 7.62
C ASP A 79 -3.87 12.77 7.03
N VAL A 80 -3.83 12.43 5.74
CA VAL A 80 -2.58 12.02 5.08
C VAL A 80 -1.52 13.11 5.16
N ASN A 81 -1.89 14.38 4.97
CA ASN A 81 -0.97 15.52 5.13
C ASN A 81 -0.39 15.60 6.54
N SER A 82 -1.16 15.30 7.58
CA SER A 82 -0.67 15.28 8.96
C SER A 82 0.36 14.16 9.21
N ARG A 83 0.39 13.14 8.35
CA ARG A 83 1.26 11.95 8.41
C ARG A 83 2.23 11.86 7.24
N LEU A 84 2.36 12.94 6.45
CA LEU A 84 3.05 12.91 5.17
C LEU A 84 4.49 12.43 5.28
N GLY A 85 5.18 12.78 6.38
CA GLY A 85 6.53 12.29 6.66
C GLY A 85 6.62 10.76 6.73
N SER A 86 5.67 10.11 7.41
CA SER A 86 5.61 8.64 7.50
C SER A 86 5.21 8.01 6.16
N VAL A 87 4.24 8.60 5.46
CA VAL A 87 3.77 8.12 4.15
C VAL A 87 4.88 8.19 3.11
N ILE A 88 5.60 9.31 3.04
CA ILE A 88 6.76 9.48 2.14
C ILE A 88 7.88 8.53 2.54
N ALA A 89 8.21 8.41 3.83
CA ALA A 89 9.28 7.52 4.28
C ALA A 89 9.02 6.05 3.87
N LEU A 90 7.80 5.56 4.10
CA LEU A 90 7.38 4.23 3.66
C LEU A 90 7.42 4.08 2.14
N GLY A 91 7.01 5.12 1.40
CA GLY A 91 7.05 5.11 -0.06
C GLY A 91 8.47 5.11 -0.64
N VAL A 92 9.40 5.85 -0.03
CA VAL A 92 10.82 5.82 -0.40
C VAL A 92 11.40 4.44 -0.13
N VAL A 93 11.11 3.83 1.02
CA VAL A 93 11.55 2.47 1.34
C VAL A 93 11.02 1.47 0.30
N LEU A 94 9.73 1.56 -0.05
CA LEU A 94 9.15 0.72 -1.11
C LEU A 94 9.87 0.94 -2.45
N GLY A 95 10.05 2.20 -2.88
CA GLY A 95 10.69 2.50 -4.15
C GLY A 95 12.14 2.03 -4.23
N VAL A 96 12.87 2.04 -3.11
CA VAL A 96 14.21 1.42 -3.02
C VAL A 96 14.13 -0.09 -3.20
N PHE A 97 13.15 -0.77 -2.58
CA PHE A 97 12.96 -2.20 -2.80
C PHE A 97 12.62 -2.52 -4.26
N LEU A 98 11.69 -1.78 -4.88
CA LEU A 98 11.33 -1.94 -6.30
C LEU A 98 12.56 -1.79 -7.20
N LEU A 99 13.38 -0.76 -6.96
CA LEU A 99 14.63 -0.56 -7.69
C LEU A 99 15.59 -1.75 -7.50
N VAL A 100 15.83 -2.20 -6.27
CA VAL A 100 16.77 -3.28 -5.97
C VAL A 100 16.28 -4.61 -6.57
N PHE A 101 14.99 -4.91 -6.45
CA PHE A 101 14.40 -6.15 -6.95
C PHE A 101 14.22 -6.16 -8.46
N SER A 102 14.22 -4.99 -9.12
CA SER A 102 14.25 -4.92 -10.59
C SER A 102 15.47 -5.62 -11.24
N PHE A 103 16.53 -5.87 -10.46
CA PHE A 103 17.72 -6.61 -10.91
C PHE A 103 17.62 -8.12 -10.71
N LEU A 104 16.58 -8.61 -10.02
CA LEU A 104 16.38 -10.02 -9.73
C LEU A 104 15.43 -10.67 -10.75
N PRO A 105 15.63 -11.95 -11.08
CA PRO A 105 14.60 -12.71 -11.78
C PRO A 105 13.35 -12.81 -10.88
N LEU A 106 12.17 -12.76 -11.50
CA LEU A 106 10.89 -12.75 -10.79
C LEU A 106 10.70 -11.52 -9.87
N SER A 107 11.23 -10.36 -10.26
CA SER A 107 11.14 -9.10 -9.51
C SER A 107 9.72 -8.83 -8.98
N LEU A 108 8.70 -9.06 -9.81
CA LEU A 108 7.28 -8.89 -9.46
C LEU A 108 6.87 -9.58 -8.15
N LEU A 109 7.42 -10.76 -7.85
CA LEU A 109 7.10 -11.48 -6.61
C LEU A 109 7.72 -10.81 -5.38
N PHE A 110 8.94 -10.30 -5.52
CA PHE A 110 9.62 -9.55 -4.45
C PHE A 110 9.05 -8.15 -4.29
N ASP A 111 8.61 -7.54 -5.38
CA ASP A 111 7.89 -6.25 -5.40
C ASP A 111 6.56 -6.39 -4.67
N ALA A 112 5.79 -7.45 -4.95
CA ALA A 112 4.56 -7.78 -4.23
C ALA A 112 4.79 -8.09 -2.75
N LEU A 113 5.91 -8.73 -2.41
CA LEU A 113 6.27 -8.95 -1.02
C LEU A 113 6.49 -7.61 -0.30
N SER A 114 7.23 -6.67 -0.92
CA SER A 114 7.48 -5.33 -0.38
C SER A 114 6.18 -4.53 -0.22
N MET A 115 5.30 -4.61 -1.21
CA MET A 115 3.98 -3.97 -1.15
C MET A 115 3.10 -4.58 -0.05
N SER A 116 3.19 -5.89 0.19
CA SER A 116 2.50 -6.54 1.32
C SER A 116 3.00 -5.99 2.65
N PHE A 117 4.32 -5.85 2.80
CA PHE A 117 4.92 -5.22 3.98
C PHE A 117 4.46 -3.77 4.16
N LEU A 118 4.34 -3.00 3.08
CA LEU A 118 3.78 -1.66 3.12
C LEU A 118 2.37 -1.67 3.73
N PHE A 119 1.45 -2.46 3.18
CA PHE A 119 0.07 -2.53 3.68
C PHE A 119 -0.02 -2.95 5.15
N LEU A 120 0.80 -3.91 5.56
CA LEU A 120 0.86 -4.39 6.94
C LEU A 120 1.50 -3.38 7.91
N SER A 121 2.27 -2.42 7.39
CA SER A 121 2.91 -1.36 8.19
C SER A 121 1.96 -0.18 8.46
N TYR A 122 1.02 0.08 7.56
CA TYR A 122 0.09 1.21 7.68
C TYR A 122 -0.79 1.21 8.95
N PRO A 123 -1.29 0.07 9.45
CA PRO A 123 -1.99 0.04 10.74
C PRO A 123 -1.15 0.63 11.88
N PHE A 124 0.18 0.47 11.87
CA PHE A 124 1.05 1.08 12.87
C PHE A 124 1.12 2.60 12.72
N VAL A 125 1.13 3.13 11.50
CA VAL A 125 1.08 4.58 11.23
C VAL A 125 -0.22 5.21 11.72
N TYR A 126 -1.33 4.48 11.62
CA TYR A 126 -2.67 5.00 11.94
C TYR A 126 -3.15 4.72 13.38
N ARG A 127 -2.77 3.60 13.99
CA ARG A 127 -3.26 3.15 15.31
C ARG A 127 -2.21 3.15 16.40
N SER A 128 -0.91 3.05 16.10
CA SER A 128 0.08 2.78 17.14
C SER A 128 0.62 4.06 17.79
N ARG A 129 0.60 4.08 19.13
CA ARG A 129 1.68 4.70 19.92
C ARG A 129 2.92 3.86 19.60
N LEU A 130 3.91 4.46 18.94
CA LEU A 130 5.18 3.88 18.45
C LEU A 130 5.54 2.53 19.10
N ARG A 131 5.23 1.43 18.41
CA ARG A 131 5.84 0.13 18.71
C ARG A 131 7.23 0.10 18.06
N GLY A 132 8.25 -0.34 18.80
CA GLY A 132 9.59 -0.48 18.24
C GLY A 132 9.62 -1.51 17.08
N VAL A 133 10.63 -1.45 16.22
CA VAL A 133 10.79 -2.38 15.08
C VAL A 133 10.71 -3.85 15.52
N GLY A 134 11.29 -4.18 16.67
CA GLY A 134 11.21 -5.53 17.25
C GLY A 134 9.77 -5.96 17.56
N GLU A 135 8.99 -5.10 18.21
CA GLU A 135 7.57 -5.39 18.52
C GLU A 135 6.70 -5.51 17.26
N ALA A 136 7.03 -4.76 16.20
CA ALA A 136 6.34 -4.88 14.91
C ALA A 136 6.66 -6.21 14.22
N LEU A 137 7.92 -6.66 14.27
CA LEU A 137 8.34 -7.95 13.73
C LEU A 137 7.77 -9.13 14.53
N ASP A 138 7.74 -9.02 15.86
CA ASP A 138 7.13 -10.02 16.73
C ASP A 138 5.62 -10.09 16.49
N TRP A 139 4.95 -8.94 16.33
CA TRP A 139 3.54 -8.91 15.94
C TRP A 139 3.31 -9.58 14.59
N LEU A 140 4.14 -9.27 13.59
CA LEU A 140 4.02 -9.85 12.26
C LEU A 140 4.19 -11.38 12.29
N SER A 141 5.21 -11.87 12.99
CA SER A 141 5.49 -13.30 13.12
C SER A 141 4.34 -14.04 13.81
N ASN A 142 3.83 -13.50 14.92
CA ASN A 142 2.68 -14.05 15.63
C ASN A 142 1.39 -14.02 14.79
N SER A 143 1.19 -12.95 14.02
CA SER A 143 0.02 -12.80 13.15
C SER A 143 0.05 -13.82 12.01
N LEU A 144 1.20 -14.01 11.38
CA LEU A 144 1.42 -14.99 10.31
C LEU A 144 1.12 -16.42 10.76
N GLN A 145 1.51 -16.78 11.98
CA GLN A 145 1.24 -18.11 12.54
C GLN A 145 -0.25 -18.34 12.82
N LYS A 146 -0.98 -17.29 13.23
CA LYS A 146 -2.41 -17.38 13.57
C LYS A 146 -3.31 -17.40 12.34
N ASP A 147 -2.96 -16.66 11.29
CA ASP A 147 -3.82 -16.51 10.10
C ASP A 147 -3.02 -16.36 8.79
N PRO A 148 -2.33 -17.43 8.34
CA PRO A 148 -1.52 -17.38 7.13
C PRO A 148 -2.34 -17.13 5.85
N LEU A 149 -3.64 -17.47 5.86
CA LEU A 149 -4.52 -17.28 4.72
C LEU A 149 -4.73 -15.79 4.44
N SER A 150 -5.00 -14.97 5.45
CA SER A 150 -5.17 -13.52 5.26
C SER A 150 -3.88 -12.86 4.77
N PHE A 151 -2.71 -13.30 5.23
CA PHE A 151 -1.42 -12.84 4.69
C PHE A 151 -1.21 -13.22 3.23
N LEU A 152 -1.53 -14.46 2.86
CA LEU A 152 -1.48 -14.90 1.47
C LEU A 152 -2.40 -14.05 0.59
N VAL A 153 -3.58 -13.69 1.10
CA VAL A 153 -4.54 -12.84 0.38
C VAL A 153 -4.03 -11.41 0.24
N VAL A 154 -3.41 -10.82 1.27
CA VAL A 154 -2.72 -9.52 1.16
C VAL A 154 -1.61 -9.58 0.11
N TYR A 155 -0.85 -10.68 0.07
CA TYR A 155 0.19 -10.88 -0.93
C TYR A 155 -0.37 -11.00 -2.35
N ILE A 156 -1.43 -11.79 -2.55
CA ILE A 156 -2.12 -11.88 -3.84
C ILE A 156 -2.66 -10.50 -4.25
N ALA A 157 -3.30 -9.78 -3.33
CA ALA A 157 -3.78 -8.42 -3.60
C ALA A 157 -2.61 -7.49 -4.00
N SER A 158 -1.46 -7.63 -3.35
CA SER A 158 -0.24 -6.87 -3.68
C SER A 158 0.30 -7.18 -5.07
N VAL A 159 0.28 -8.45 -5.51
CA VAL A 159 0.60 -8.81 -6.91
C VAL A 159 -0.37 -8.13 -7.88
N LEU A 160 -1.67 -8.16 -7.54
CA LEU A 160 -2.71 -7.56 -8.37
C LEU A 160 -2.62 -6.02 -8.42
N SER A 161 -2.07 -5.38 -7.40
CA SER A 161 -1.86 -3.92 -7.35
C SER A 161 -0.86 -3.38 -8.37
N PHE A 162 -0.04 -4.22 -9.02
CA PHE A 162 0.84 -3.77 -10.11
C PHE A 162 0.12 -3.66 -11.46
N PHE A 163 -1.17 -3.98 -11.52
CA PHE A 163 -1.98 -3.87 -12.74
C PHE A 163 -2.92 -2.65 -12.63
N PRO A 164 -2.77 -1.61 -13.48
CA PRO A 164 -3.42 -0.27 -13.36
C PRO A 164 -4.96 -0.20 -13.37
N VAL A 165 -5.64 -1.34 -13.42
CA VAL A 165 -7.11 -1.45 -13.34
C VAL A 165 -7.53 -2.25 -12.10
N VAL A 166 -6.69 -3.19 -11.69
CA VAL A 166 -6.97 -4.08 -10.57
C VAL A 166 -6.54 -3.43 -9.26
N ASP A 167 -5.50 -2.59 -9.28
CA ASP A 167 -5.02 -1.77 -8.16
C ASP A 167 -6.11 -0.94 -7.49
N ILE A 168 -7.04 -0.37 -8.26
CA ILE A 168 -8.20 0.41 -7.81
C ILE A 168 -9.00 -0.34 -6.73
N LEU A 169 -9.10 -1.67 -6.84
CA LEU A 169 -9.79 -2.51 -5.86
C LEU A 169 -8.83 -3.25 -4.94
N ALA A 170 -7.69 -3.68 -5.46
CA ALA A 170 -6.72 -4.47 -4.72
C ALA A 170 -6.09 -3.68 -3.57
N ILE A 171 -5.77 -2.39 -3.78
CA ILE A 171 -5.19 -1.54 -2.73
C ILE A 171 -6.17 -1.31 -1.59
N PRO A 172 -7.40 -0.79 -1.80
CA PRO A 172 -8.36 -0.62 -0.71
C PRO A 172 -8.69 -1.93 0.00
N TYR A 173 -8.78 -3.04 -0.74
CA TYR A 173 -9.00 -4.35 -0.16
C TYR A 173 -7.86 -4.79 0.76
N ALA A 174 -6.60 -4.69 0.30
CA ALA A 174 -5.42 -5.06 1.07
C ALA A 174 -5.26 -4.18 2.31
N VAL A 175 -5.59 -2.90 2.19
CA VAL A 175 -5.62 -1.93 3.29
C VAL A 175 -6.61 -2.35 4.39
N ILE A 176 -7.86 -2.60 4.01
CA ILE A 176 -8.90 -3.03 4.95
C ILE A 176 -8.52 -4.36 5.61
N LEU A 177 -8.06 -5.34 4.83
CA LEU A 177 -7.66 -6.64 5.35
C LEU A 177 -6.48 -6.52 6.31
N SER A 178 -5.48 -5.70 5.99
CA SER A 178 -4.31 -5.45 6.85
C SER A 178 -4.73 -4.79 8.17
N TYR A 179 -5.70 -3.88 8.14
CA TYR A 179 -6.25 -3.31 9.35
C TYR A 179 -7.01 -4.34 10.21
N VAL A 180 -7.84 -5.18 9.59
CA VAL A 180 -8.60 -6.23 10.29
C VAL A 180 -7.64 -7.22 10.96
N LEU A 181 -6.58 -7.61 10.26
CA LEU A 181 -5.48 -8.42 10.82
C LEU A 181 -4.85 -7.75 12.04
N TYR A 182 -4.54 -6.45 11.95
CA TYR A 182 -3.96 -5.68 13.05
C TYR A 182 -4.86 -5.57 14.28
N ARG A 183 -6.16 -5.38 14.07
CA ARG A 183 -7.12 -5.17 15.17
C ARG A 183 -7.36 -6.43 16.01
N GLU A 184 -7.30 -7.61 15.40
CA GLU A 184 -7.75 -8.87 16.01
C GLU A 184 -6.62 -9.76 16.55
N VAL A 185 -5.36 -9.32 16.43
CA VAL A 185 -4.18 -10.04 16.97
C VAL A 185 -3.68 -9.36 18.23
#